data_AF-A0A165CAJ4-F1
#
_entry.id   AF-A0A165CAJ4-F1
#
_cell.length_a   1.000
_cell.length_b   1.000
_cell.length_c   1.000
_cell.angle_alpha   90.00
_cell.angle_beta   90.00
_cell.angle_gamma   90.00
#
_symmetry.space_group_name_H-M   'P 1'
#
loop_
_entity.id
_entity.type
_entity.pdbx_description
1 polymer ?
#
loop_
_entity_poly.entity_id
_entity_poly.type
_entity_poly.pdbx_seq_one_letter_code
_entity_poly.pdbx_strand_id
1 'polypeptide(L)'
;MPGSNSTAALIRGSVNDATPYPPPSKSHGSHHWAFERLLSAALIPLTGATFVVSGTAHPILDGLLAVSLIVHSHIGFDASLTDYLHPRKFPILGPFMVWLVRGLTAGALVGIYQFNTTDIGLTELVRKLWHA
;
A
#
# COMPACT_ATOMS: atom_id res chain seq x y z
N MET A 1 -32.04 -31.42 -17.73
CA MET A 1 -32.72 -31.43 -16.41
C MET A 1 -32.33 -30.15 -15.68
N PRO A 2 -33.28 -29.32 -15.23
CA PRO A 2 -32.95 -28.11 -14.48
C PRO A 2 -32.74 -28.48 -13.01
N GLY A 3 -31.49 -28.48 -12.56
CA GLY A 3 -31.10 -28.93 -11.22
C GLY A 3 -30.30 -27.88 -10.45
N SER A 4 -30.87 -27.48 -9.32
CA SER A 4 -30.29 -26.85 -8.12
C SER A 4 -29.53 -25.52 -8.23
N ASN A 5 -30.16 -24.47 -7.68
CA ASN A 5 -29.52 -23.26 -7.16
C ASN A 5 -28.54 -23.61 -6.02
N SER A 6 -27.29 -23.87 -6.34
CA SER A 6 -26.19 -23.96 -5.38
C SER A 6 -25.19 -22.85 -5.68
N THR A 7 -25.05 -21.90 -4.75
CA THR A 7 -23.84 -21.09 -4.47
C THR A 7 -22.89 -20.92 -5.66
N ALA A 8 -22.93 -19.75 -6.33
CA ALA A 8 -22.14 -19.37 -7.50
C ALA A 8 -20.86 -20.21 -7.70
N ALA A 9 -20.88 -21.08 -8.71
CA ALA A 9 -19.76 -21.96 -9.02
C ALA A 9 -18.45 -21.14 -9.16
N LEU A 10 -17.41 -21.59 -8.47
CA LEU A 10 -16.09 -20.94 -8.46
C LEU A 10 -15.41 -21.00 -9.86
N ILE A 11 -15.76 -22.02 -10.65
CA ILE A 11 -15.32 -22.23 -12.03
C ILE A 11 -16.46 -21.82 -12.95
N ARG A 12 -16.18 -20.92 -13.89
CA ARG A 12 -17.08 -20.53 -14.98
C ARG A 12 -16.65 -21.30 -16.24
N GLY A 13 -17.54 -22.10 -16.83
CA GLY A 13 -17.27 -22.86 -18.05
C GLY A 13 -16.93 -24.34 -17.82
N SER A 14 -16.57 -25.04 -18.90
CA SER A 14 -16.07 -26.41 -18.93
C SER A 14 -14.56 -26.47 -18.66
N VAL A 15 -14.03 -27.65 -18.33
CA VAL A 15 -12.58 -27.87 -18.14
C VAL A 15 -11.75 -27.60 -19.40
N ASN A 16 -12.38 -27.59 -20.58
CA ASN A 16 -11.73 -27.34 -21.87
C ASN A 16 -11.84 -25.88 -22.32
N ASP A 17 -12.55 -25.03 -21.57
CA ASP A 17 -12.73 -23.63 -21.94
C ASP A 17 -11.49 -22.83 -21.55
N ALA A 18 -10.96 -22.04 -22.48
CA ALA A 18 -9.83 -21.17 -22.20
C ALA A 18 -10.19 -20.15 -21.11
N THR A 19 -9.33 -20.01 -20.10
CA THR A 19 -9.50 -18.97 -19.08
C THR A 19 -9.40 -17.59 -19.73
N PRO A 20 -10.41 -16.72 -19.58
CA PRO A 20 -10.31 -15.36 -20.12
C PRO A 20 -9.24 -14.60 -19.34
N TYR A 21 -8.25 -14.07 -20.05
CA TYR A 21 -7.21 -13.24 -19.46
C TYR A 21 -7.43 -11.78 -19.90
N PRO A 22 -7.33 -10.79 -18.99
CA PRO A 22 -7.36 -9.40 -19.37
C PRO A 22 -6.18 -9.07 -20.31
N PRO A 23 -6.31 -8.10 -21.23
CA PRO A 23 -5.20 -7.70 -22.07
C PRO A 23 -4.02 -7.22 -21.20
N PRO A 24 -2.78 -7.60 -21.55
CA PRO A 24 -1.62 -7.27 -20.74
C PRO A 24 -1.41 -5.75 -20.68
N SER A 25 -1.19 -5.21 -19.49
CA SER A 25 -0.78 -3.82 -19.29
C SER A 25 0.53 -3.77 -18.51
N LYS A 26 1.53 -3.08 -19.07
CA LYS A 26 2.82 -2.86 -18.39
C LYS A 26 2.64 -2.08 -17.08
N SER A 27 1.66 -1.19 -17.01
CA SER A 27 1.38 -0.41 -15.79
C SER A 27 0.89 -1.27 -14.64
N HIS A 28 0.17 -2.37 -14.91
CA HIS A 28 -0.27 -3.34 -13.89
C HIS A 28 0.77 -4.42 -13.60
N GLY A 29 1.78 -4.58 -14.46
CA GLY A 29 2.81 -5.60 -14.32
C GLY A 29 4.19 -4.99 -14.08
N SER A 30 5.02 -4.99 -15.11
CA SER A 30 6.45 -4.71 -15.00
C SER A 30 6.79 -3.30 -14.48
N HIS A 31 6.02 -2.27 -14.84
CA HIS A 31 6.28 -0.91 -14.33
C HIS A 31 5.94 -0.78 -12.85
N HIS A 32 4.82 -1.37 -12.40
CA HIS A 32 4.45 -1.38 -11.00
C HIS A 32 5.51 -2.13 -10.16
N TRP A 33 5.92 -3.32 -10.61
CA TRP A 33 6.97 -4.09 -9.97
C TRP A 33 8.30 -3.31 -9.88
N ALA A 34 8.73 -2.70 -10.99
CA ALA A 34 9.99 -1.94 -11.01
C ALA A 34 9.93 -0.73 -10.06
N PHE A 35 8.80 -0.02 -10.03
CA PHE A 35 8.58 1.09 -9.11
C PHE A 35 8.65 0.65 -7.65
N GLU A 36 7.99 -0.45 -7.28
CA GLU A 36 8.05 -0.99 -5.92
C GLU A 36 9.47 -1.34 -5.48
N ARG A 37 10.23 -2.01 -6.35
CA ARG A 37 11.61 -2.40 -6.03
C ARG A 37 12.49 -1.17 -5.87
N LEU A 38 12.33 -0.17 -6.74
CA LEU A 38 13.06 1.09 -6.65
C LEU A 38 12.72 1.85 -5.36
N LEU A 39 11.43 2.00 -5.04
CA LEU A 39 10.97 2.65 -3.81
C LEU A 39 11.53 1.95 -2.57
N SER A 40 11.48 0.62 -2.54
CA SER A 40 12.00 -0.19 -1.42
C SER A 40 13.52 -0.05 -1.27
N ALA A 41 14.25 -0.06 -2.39
CA ALA A 41 15.70 0.12 -2.38
C ALA A 41 16.09 1.54 -1.94
N ALA A 42 15.34 2.58 -2.38
CA ALA A 42 15.58 3.97 -2.04
C ALA A 42 15.30 4.28 -0.55
N LEU A 43 14.36 3.57 0.08
CA LEU A 43 14.06 3.73 1.50
C LEU A 43 15.25 3.41 2.41
N ILE A 44 16.16 2.51 2.00
CA ILE A 44 17.34 2.13 2.82
C ILE A 44 18.27 3.33 3.05
N PRO A 45 18.87 3.96 2.02
CA PRO A 45 19.73 5.13 2.22
C PRO A 45 18.95 6.34 2.75
N LEU A 46 17.68 6.49 2.38
CA LEU A 46 16.84 7.60 2.88
C LEU A 46 16.67 7.51 4.40
N THR A 47 16.37 6.32 4.93
CA THR A 47 16.27 6.07 6.37
C THR A 47 17.59 6.37 7.07
N GLY A 48 18.72 5.92 6.51
CA GLY A 48 20.05 6.23 7.05
C GLY A 48 20.35 7.73 7.07
N ALA A 49 20.02 8.45 6.00
CA ALA A 49 20.22 9.90 5.93
C ALA A 49 19.39 10.65 6.99
N THR A 50 18.12 10.30 7.14
CA THR A 50 17.23 10.90 8.16
C THR A 50 17.55 10.50 9.59
N PHE A 51 18.29 9.40 9.79
CA PHE A 51 18.72 8.99 11.14
C PHE A 51 19.85 9.88 11.67
N VAL A 52 20.78 10.27 10.79
CA VAL A 52 21.95 11.09 11.15
C VAL A 52 21.58 12.58 11.20
N VAL A 53 20.64 13.00 10.37
CA VAL A 53 20.25 14.41 10.21
C VAL A 53 19.00 14.70 11.05
N SER A 54 18.93 15.88 11.68
CA SER A 54 17.73 16.27 12.43
C SER A 54 16.56 16.57 11.49
N GLY A 55 15.40 15.92 11.70
CA GLY A 55 14.18 16.17 10.93
C GLY A 55 13.72 17.62 10.97
N THR A 56 13.86 18.27 12.13
CA THR A 56 13.55 19.70 12.32
C THR A 56 14.43 20.64 11.49
N ALA A 57 15.68 20.26 11.24
CA ALA A 57 16.60 21.06 10.42
C ALA A 57 16.41 20.79 8.91
N HIS A 58 15.89 19.61 8.55
CA HIS A 58 15.69 19.18 7.17
C HIS A 58 14.28 18.60 6.95
N PRO A 59 13.22 19.45 7.06
CA PRO A 59 11.83 19.00 7.02
C PRO A 59 11.42 18.40 5.66
N ILE A 60 12.10 18.78 4.57
CA ILE A 60 11.87 18.17 3.25
C ILE A 60 12.33 16.71 3.26
N LEU A 61 13.49 16.42 3.87
CA LEU A 61 14.02 15.06 3.93
C LEU A 61 13.16 14.17 4.83
N ASP A 62 12.71 14.73 5.96
CA ASP A 62 11.77 14.08 6.88
C ASP A 62 10.43 13.76 6.19
N GLY A 63 9.88 14.73 5.46
CA GLY A 63 8.68 14.56 4.64
C GLY A 63 8.84 13.53 3.52
N LEU A 64 10.00 13.49 2.85
CA LEU A 64 10.30 12.49 1.81
C LEU A 64 10.32 11.08 2.39
N LEU A 65 10.97 10.87 3.53
CA LEU A 65 10.96 9.58 4.22
C LEU A 65 9.52 9.19 4.57
N ALA A 66 8.79 10.12 5.19
CA ALA A 66 7.47 9.87 5.70
C ALA A 66 6.45 9.49 4.60
N VAL A 67 6.42 10.25 3.50
CA VAL A 67 5.56 9.96 2.35
C VAL A 67 5.97 8.67 1.67
N SER A 68 7.28 8.45 1.48
CA SER A 68 7.80 7.22 0.84
C SER A 68 7.44 5.97 1.65
N LEU A 69 7.48 6.07 2.99
CA LEU A 69 7.07 4.99 3.90
C LEU A 69 5.57 4.71 3.81
N ILE A 70 4.73 5.75 3.72
CA ILE A 70 3.27 5.59 3.53
C ILE A 70 2.97 4.92 2.19
N VAL A 71 3.60 5.36 1.10
CA VAL A 71 3.40 4.76 -0.24
C VAL A 71 3.85 3.30 -0.27
N HIS A 72 5.02 2.99 0.29
CA HIS A 72 5.51 1.61 0.39
C HIS A 72 4.55 0.73 1.20
N SER A 73 4.05 1.25 2.32
CA SER A 73 3.09 0.54 3.18
C SER A 73 1.74 0.33 2.47
N HIS A 74 1.25 1.32 1.73
CA HIS A 74 0.01 1.19 0.94
C HIS A 74 0.10 0.03 -0.04
N ILE A 75 1.20 -0.07 -0.78
CA ILE A 75 1.39 -1.14 -1.77
C ILE A 75 1.51 -2.51 -1.07
N GLY A 76 2.24 -2.58 0.05
CA GLY A 76 2.35 -3.82 0.84
C GLY A 76 1.01 -4.29 1.40
N PHE A 77 0.18 -3.37 1.88
CA PHE A 77 -1.17 -3.70 2.33
C PHE A 77 -2.10 -4.10 1.18
N ASP A 78 -2.03 -3.43 0.03
CA ASP A 78 -2.81 -3.80 -1.15
C ASP A 78 -2.47 -5.22 -1.63
N ALA A 79 -1.18 -5.57 -1.68
CA ALA A 79 -0.71 -6.93 -1.97
C ALA A 79 -1.25 -7.97 -0.95
N SER A 80 -1.24 -7.62 0.33
CA SER A 80 -1.82 -8.49 1.37
C SER A 80 -3.33 -8.69 1.19
N LEU A 81 -4.05 -7.65 0.76
CA LEU A 81 -5.48 -7.75 0.47
C LEU A 81 -5.77 -8.61 -0.76
N THR A 82 -4.97 -8.49 -1.82
CA THR A 82 -5.15 -9.30 -3.04
C THR A 82 -4.92 -10.79 -2.77
N ASP A 83 -3.96 -11.12 -1.90
CA ASP A 83 -3.61 -12.51 -1.60
C ASP A 83 -4.60 -13.17 -0.63
N TYR A 84 -4.99 -12.46 0.43
CA TYR A 84 -5.73 -13.08 1.56
C TYR A 84 -7.20 -12.69 1.64
N LEU A 85 -7.58 -11.52 1.10
CA LEU A 85 -8.94 -10.94 1.21
C LEU A 85 -9.60 -10.74 -0.17
N HIS A 86 -9.24 -11.59 -1.12
CA HIS A 86 -9.70 -11.48 -2.50
C HIS A 86 -11.25 -11.45 -2.61
N PRO A 87 -11.85 -10.52 -3.38
CA PRO A 87 -13.30 -10.28 -3.43
C PRO A 87 -14.11 -11.50 -3.89
N ARG A 88 -13.50 -12.38 -4.70
CA ARG A 88 -14.10 -13.67 -5.08
C ARG A 88 -14.51 -14.53 -3.88
N LYS A 89 -13.72 -14.53 -2.80
CA LYS A 89 -14.01 -15.28 -1.56
C LYS A 89 -14.72 -14.39 -0.53
N PHE A 90 -14.38 -13.10 -0.51
CA PHE A 90 -14.89 -12.12 0.45
C PHE A 90 -15.58 -10.95 -0.28
N PRO A 91 -16.78 -11.14 -0.83
CA PRO A 91 -17.42 -10.16 -1.71
C PRO A 91 -17.82 -8.85 -1.03
N ILE A 92 -17.97 -8.85 0.31
CA ILE A 92 -18.28 -7.66 1.10
C ILE A 92 -17.01 -7.12 1.77
N LEU A 93 -16.30 -7.99 2.50
CA LEU A 93 -15.14 -7.60 3.30
C LEU A 93 -13.94 -7.15 2.43
N GLY A 94 -13.70 -7.81 1.29
CA GLY A 94 -12.60 -7.46 0.39
C GLY A 94 -12.69 -6.01 -0.12
N PRO A 95 -13.79 -5.62 -0.80
CA PRO A 95 -13.97 -4.24 -1.27
C PRO A 95 -13.97 -3.20 -0.14
N PHE A 96 -14.57 -3.54 1.02
CA PHE A 96 -14.53 -2.66 2.20
C PHE A 96 -13.09 -2.39 2.66
N MET A 97 -12.27 -3.44 2.79
CA MET A 97 -10.88 -3.31 3.23
C MET A 97 -10.01 -2.52 2.23
N VAL A 98 -10.25 -2.67 0.92
CA VAL A 98 -9.57 -1.84 -0.10
C VAL A 98 -9.85 -0.36 0.12
N TRP A 99 -11.11 0.01 0.36
CA TRP A 99 -11.48 1.40 0.65
C TRP A 99 -10.96 1.88 1.99
N LEU A 100 -10.93 1.01 3.00
CA LEU A 100 -10.32 1.32 4.30
C LEU A 100 -8.84 1.66 4.15
N VAL A 101 -8.06 0.83 3.46
CA VAL A 101 -6.62 1.08 3.22
C VAL A 101 -6.42 2.39 2.47
N ARG A 102 -7.23 2.68 1.45
CA ARG A 102 -7.19 3.97 0.73
C ARG A 102 -7.50 5.15 1.64
N GLY A 103 -8.53 5.04 2.49
CA GLY A 103 -8.90 6.06 3.46
C GLY A 103 -7.80 6.30 4.49
N LEU A 104 -7.23 5.24 5.05
CA LEU A 104 -6.10 5.32 5.99
C LEU A 104 -4.86 5.93 5.33
N THR A 105 -4.59 5.61 4.07
CA THR A 105 -3.46 6.18 3.32
C THR A 105 -3.65 7.67 3.11
N ALA A 106 -4.84 8.11 2.68
CA ALA A 106 -5.15 9.52 2.52
C ALA A 106 -5.08 10.26 3.86
N GLY A 107 -5.65 9.69 4.93
CA GLY A 107 -5.59 10.24 6.28
C GLY A 107 -4.14 10.35 6.80
N ALA A 108 -3.31 9.34 6.57
CA ALA A 108 -1.90 9.38 6.92
C ALA A 108 -1.13 10.46 6.15
N LEU A 109 -1.41 10.64 4.85
CA LEU A 109 -0.81 11.71 4.05
C LEU A 109 -1.21 13.11 4.55
N VAL A 110 -2.46 13.31 4.94
CA VAL A 110 -2.90 14.58 5.53
C VAL A 110 -2.25 14.79 6.90
N GLY A 111 -2.27 13.76 7.76
CA GLY A 111 -1.67 13.83 9.09
C GLY A 111 -0.18 14.12 9.05
N ILE A 112 0.56 13.45 8.17
CA ILE A 112 2.00 13.64 8.05
C ILE A 112 2.36 14.99 7.44
N TYR A 113 1.55 15.51 6.52
CA TYR A 113 1.71 16.86 5.99
C TYR A 113 1.55 17.89 7.11
N GLN A 114 0.49 17.78 7.92
CA GLN A 114 0.28 18.68 9.04
C GLN A 114 1.41 18.56 10.08
N PHE A 115 1.84 17.33 10.39
CA PHE A 115 2.89 17.09 11.38
C PHE A 115 4.25 17.65 10.96
N ASN A 116 4.60 17.59 9.68
CA ASN A 116 5.86 18.15 9.17
C ASN A 116 5.81 19.67 8.93
N THR A 117 4.63 20.26 8.75
CA THR A 117 4.49 21.70 8.44
C THR A 117 4.11 22.55 9.64
N THR A 118 3.43 21.97 10.63
CA THR A 118 2.89 22.70 11.78
C THR A 118 3.40 22.19 13.14
N ASP A 119 4.13 21.08 13.15
CA ASP A 119 4.67 20.45 14.36
C ASP A 119 6.17 20.08 14.15
N ILE A 120 6.71 19.25 15.04
CA ILE A 120 8.13 18.90 15.14
C ILE A 120 8.65 17.97 14.04
N GLY A 121 7.78 17.35 13.23
CA GLY A 121 8.17 16.38 12.21
C GLY A 121 8.30 14.94 12.71
N LEU A 122 8.29 14.00 11.76
CA LEU A 122 8.21 12.56 12.02
C LEU A 122 9.42 12.02 12.78
N THR A 123 10.61 12.28 12.28
CA THR A 123 11.84 11.72 12.88
C THR A 123 12.14 12.31 14.25
N GLU A 124 11.77 13.57 14.48
CA GLU A 124 11.89 14.19 15.79
C GLU A 124 10.88 13.62 16.80
N LEU A 125 9.65 13.32 16.36
CA LEU A 125 8.70 12.58 17.20
C LEU A 125 9.26 11.21 17.59
N VAL A 126 9.81 10.45 16.64
CA VAL A 126 10.43 9.15 16.93
C VAL A 126 11.57 9.29 17.94
N ARG A 127 12.42 10.31 17.79
CA ARG A 127 13.51 10.62 18.74
C ARG A 127 12.98 10.91 20.14
N LYS A 128 11.95 11.75 20.28
CA LYS A 128 11.37 12.10 21.59
C LYS A 128 10.66 10.91 22.23
N LEU A 129 9.93 10.13 21.44
CA LEU A 129 9.23 8.94 21.92
C LEU A 129 10.21 7.88 22.43
N TRP A 130 11.39 7.75 21.83
CA TRP A 130 12.41 6.80 22.26
C TRP A 130 12.98 7.09 23.67
N HIS A 131 12.91 8.35 24.11
CA HIS A 131 13.39 8.80 25.41
C HIS A 131 12.28 9.08 26.43
N ALA A 132 11.02 8.86 26.05
CA ALA A 132 9.86 8.98 26.92
C ALA A 132 9.72 7.76 27.83
#